data_AF-A0A932DTK2-F1
#
_entry.id   AF-A0A932DTK2-F1
#
_cell.length_a   1.000
_cell.length_b   1.000
_cell.length_c   1.000
_cell.angle_alpha   90.00
_cell.angle_beta   90.00
_cell.angle_gamma   90.00
#
_symmetry.space_group_name_H-M   'P 1'
#
loop_
_entity.id
_entity.type
_entity.pdbx_description
1 polymer ?
#
loop_
_entity_poly.entity_id
_entity_poly.type
_entity_poly.pdbx_seq_one_letter_code
_entity_poly.pdbx_strand_id
1 'polypeptide(L)'
;SLALLYALSAVFMMGTLGIGLYVSTVARTIPQAMQMSFLTFLPSIYLSGLLFPLEGMPEPAQYLAAILPITYFLRIVRGIILKGTGLAHLWPDVWPLVIFGAVIFSLSVLRFRKSLD
;
A
#
# COMPACT_ATOMS: atom_id res chain seq x y z
N SER A 1 2.55 18.56 -5.97
CA SER A 1 2.82 19.47 -4.83
C SER A 1 3.22 18.64 -3.61
N LEU A 2 4.08 19.16 -2.73
CA LEU A 2 4.54 18.45 -1.53
C LEU A 2 3.40 18.12 -0.56
N ALA A 3 2.42 19.00 -0.41
CA ALA A 3 1.24 18.77 0.42
C ALA A 3 0.43 17.52 0.00
N LEU A 4 0.26 17.31 -1.31
CA LEU A 4 -0.41 16.10 -1.84
C LEU A 4 0.38 14.83 -1.49
N LEU A 5 1.71 14.89 -1.60
CA LEU A 5 2.57 13.76 -1.26
C LEU A 5 2.41 13.37 0.21
N TYR A 6 2.41 14.34 1.13
CA TYR A 6 2.19 14.07 2.55
C TYR A 6 0.80 13.48 2.82
N ALA A 7 -0.25 14.01 2.20
CA ALA A 7 -1.61 13.49 2.35
C ALA A 7 -1.72 12.03 1.87
N LEU A 8 -1.19 11.72 0.68
CA LEU A 8 -1.21 10.36 0.13
C LEU A 8 -0.30 9.40 0.91
N SER A 9 0.80 9.90 1.47
CA SER A 9 1.67 9.13 2.36
C SER A 9 0.95 8.75 3.66
N ALA A 10 0.18 9.66 4.24
CA ALA A 10 -0.62 9.37 5.44
C ALA A 10 -1.67 8.29 5.16
N VAL A 11 -2.35 8.36 4.01
CA VAL A 11 -3.31 7.34 3.56
C VAL A 11 -2.63 5.98 3.39
N PHE A 12 -1.47 5.95 2.73
CA PHE A 12 -0.68 4.73 2.56
C PHE A 12 -0.20 4.13 3.90
N MET A 13 0.25 4.97 4.83
CA MET A 13 0.67 4.55 6.17
C MET A 13 -0.49 3.93 6.96
N MET A 14 -1.68 4.56 6.95
CA MET A 14 -2.87 3.97 7.58
C MET A 14 -3.19 2.59 6.99
N GLY A 15 -3.09 2.47 5.67
CA GLY A 15 -3.27 1.23 4.94
C GLY A 15 -2.34 0.09 5.38
N THR A 16 -1.03 0.39 5.40
CA THR A 16 0.02 -0.60 5.75
C THR A 16 0.00 -0.95 7.23
N LEU A 17 -0.34 -0.01 8.12
CA LEU A 17 -0.55 -0.29 9.55
C LEU A 17 -1.76 -1.23 9.76
N GLY A 18 -2.83 -1.07 9.00
CA GLY A 18 -3.99 -1.98 9.04
C GLY A 18 -3.61 -3.43 8.71
N ILE A 19 -2.73 -3.64 7.73
CA ILE A 19 -2.20 -4.97 7.40
C ILE A 19 -1.35 -5.51 8.56
N GLY A 20 -0.48 -4.70 9.16
CA GLY A 20 0.32 -5.09 10.32
C GLY A 20 -0.52 -5.48 11.53
N LEU A 21 -1.58 -4.72 11.82
CA LEU A 21 -2.56 -5.03 12.86
C LEU A 21 -3.38 -6.30 12.55
N TYR A 22 -3.72 -6.53 11.29
CA TYR A 22 -4.38 -7.77 10.90
C TYR A 22 -3.48 -8.97 11.18
N VAL A 23 -2.22 -8.92 10.74
CA VAL A 23 -1.22 -9.97 10.99
C VAL A 23 -1.04 -10.22 12.50
N SER A 24 -0.96 -9.16 13.32
CA SER A 24 -0.80 -9.30 14.77
C SER A 24 -2.01 -9.94 15.45
N THR A 25 -3.22 -9.71 14.92
CA THR A 25 -4.45 -10.30 15.50
C THR A 25 -4.73 -11.73 15.06
N VAL A 26 -4.20 -12.16 13.91
CA VAL A 26 -4.36 -13.53 13.41
C VAL A 26 -3.26 -14.45 13.92
N ALA A 27 -2.06 -13.92 14.15
CA ALA A 27 -0.95 -14.70 14.67
C ALA A 27 -1.18 -15.12 16.12
N ARG A 28 -1.00 -16.40 16.42
CA ARG A 28 -1.08 -16.95 17.78
C ARG A 28 0.27 -16.99 18.48
N THR A 29 1.37 -16.92 17.72
CA THR A 29 2.75 -16.96 18.23
C THR A 29 3.64 -15.96 17.48
N ILE A 30 4.74 -15.54 18.14
CA ILE A 30 5.72 -14.62 17.54
C ILE A 30 6.34 -15.20 16.26
N PRO A 31 6.80 -16.48 16.20
CA PRO A 31 7.36 -17.03 14.96
C PRO A 31 6.35 -17.07 13.82
N GLN A 32 5.07 -17.34 14.11
CA GLN A 32 4.00 -17.30 13.11
C GLN A 32 3.77 -15.88 12.59
N ALA A 33 3.76 -14.87 13.47
CA ALA A 33 3.65 -13.46 13.07
C ALA A 33 4.80 -13.05 12.14
N MET A 34 6.02 -13.48 12.45
CA MET A 34 7.20 -13.23 11.61
C MET A 34 7.04 -13.88 10.24
N GLN A 35 6.64 -15.16 10.17
CA GLN A 35 6.42 -15.87 8.90
C GLN A 35 5.35 -15.20 8.04
N MET A 36 4.20 -14.82 8.63
CA MET A 36 3.14 -14.12 7.90
C MET A 36 3.59 -12.73 7.42
N SER A 37 4.36 -12.01 8.24
CA SER A 37 4.94 -10.73 7.86
C SER A 37 5.88 -10.89 6.68
N PHE A 38 6.78 -11.88 6.71
CA PHE A 38 7.69 -12.20 5.60
C PHE A 38 6.92 -12.54 4.33
N LEU A 39 5.90 -13.39 4.42
CA LEU A 39 5.08 -13.80 3.28
C LEU A 39 4.26 -12.64 2.69
N THR A 40 4.01 -11.58 3.45
CA THR A 40 3.26 -10.41 2.98
C THR A 40 4.19 -9.32 2.45
N PHE A 41 5.22 -8.96 3.22
CA PHE A 41 6.13 -7.85 2.91
C PHE A 41 7.10 -8.18 1.78
N LEU A 42 7.72 -9.37 1.82
CA LEU A 42 8.77 -9.72 0.86
C LEU A 42 8.24 -9.74 -0.57
N PRO A 43 7.16 -10.47 -0.92
CA PRO A 43 6.63 -10.41 -2.28
C PRO A 43 6.10 -9.02 -2.63
N SER A 44 5.54 -8.27 -1.67
CA SER A 44 5.10 -6.90 -1.92
C SER A 44 6.26 -6.02 -2.37
N ILE A 45 7.42 -6.11 -1.74
CA ILE A 45 8.61 -5.34 -2.14
C ILE A 45 9.08 -5.72 -3.55
N TYR A 46 9.18 -7.02 -3.84
CA TYR A 46 9.63 -7.50 -5.14
C TYR A 46 8.68 -7.12 -6.28
N LEU A 47 7.37 -7.21 -6.05
CA LEU A 47 6.33 -6.93 -7.04
C LEU A 47 5.96 -5.45 -7.14
N SER A 48 6.27 -4.62 -6.13
CA SER A 48 5.87 -3.20 -6.09
C SER A 48 6.47 -2.31 -7.18
N GLY A 49 7.47 -2.79 -7.92
CA GLY A 49 8.26 -1.94 -8.81
C GLY A 49 9.39 -1.18 -8.10
N LEU A 50 9.70 -1.52 -6.83
CA LEU A 50 10.78 -0.91 -6.05
C LEU A 50 12.15 -1.43 -6.48
N LEU A 51 12.35 -2.76 -6.40
CA LEU A 51 13.63 -3.42 -6.71
C LEU A 51 13.81 -3.65 -8.21
N PHE A 52 12.72 -4.02 -8.89
CA PHE A 52 12.70 -4.31 -10.32
C PHE A 52 11.70 -3.40 -11.02
N PRO A 53 11.96 -2.91 -12.24
CA PRO A 53 10.99 -2.13 -12.99
C PRO A 53 9.77 -2.99 -13.35
N LEU A 54 8.56 -2.44 -13.15
CA LEU A 54 7.30 -3.16 -13.39
C LEU A 54 7.13 -3.56 -14.87
N GLU A 55 7.63 -2.72 -15.77
CA GLU A 55 7.58 -2.91 -17.23
C GLU A 55 8.39 -4.13 -17.70
N GLY A 56 9.38 -4.56 -16.92
CA GLY A 56 10.20 -5.73 -17.23
C GLY A 56 9.66 -7.04 -16.65
N MET A 57 8.54 -7.01 -15.92
CA MET A 57 7.96 -8.20 -15.29
C MET A 57 7.02 -8.93 -16.25
N PRO A 58 6.90 -10.27 -16.16
CA PRO A 58 5.90 -11.03 -16.92
C PRO A 58 4.47 -10.63 -16.51
N GLU A 59 3.51 -10.74 -17.43
CA GLU A 59 2.13 -10.28 -17.21
C GLU A 59 1.48 -10.71 -15.88
N PRO A 60 1.63 -11.97 -15.41
CA PRO A 60 1.03 -12.40 -14.13
C PRO A 60 1.53 -11.59 -12.94
N ALA A 61 2.82 -11.25 -12.93
CA ALA A 61 3.42 -10.44 -11.87
C ALA A 61 2.93 -8.99 -11.93
N GLN A 62 2.66 -8.45 -13.12
CA GLN A 62 2.09 -7.12 -13.28
C GLN A 62 0.65 -7.06 -12.73
N TYR A 63 -0.17 -8.08 -12.98
CA TYR A 63 -1.52 -8.16 -12.40
C TYR A 63 -1.49 -8.22 -10.87
N LEU A 64 -0.58 -9.01 -10.28
CA LEU A 64 -0.41 -9.03 -8.83
C LEU A 64 0.07 -7.68 -8.29
N ALA A 65 1.01 -7.03 -8.98
CA ALA A 65 1.50 -5.72 -8.61
C ALA A 65 0.43 -4.64 -8.66
N ALA A 66 -0.54 -4.73 -9.57
CA ALA A 66 -1.67 -3.81 -9.67
C ALA A 66 -2.63 -3.90 -8.48
N ILE A 67 -2.62 -4.99 -7.71
CA ILE A 67 -3.41 -5.09 -6.47
C ILE A 67 -2.69 -4.37 -5.31
N LEU A 68 -1.36 -4.23 -5.40
CA LEU A 68 -0.55 -3.72 -4.31
C LEU A 68 -0.56 -2.19 -4.24
N PRO A 69 -0.98 -1.59 -3.10
CA PRO A 69 -1.04 -0.14 -2.93
C PRO A 69 0.34 0.53 -3.02
N ILE A 70 1.39 -0.20 -2.63
CA ILE A 70 2.77 0.27 -2.68
C ILE A 70 3.23 0.56 -4.11
N THR A 71 2.70 -0.14 -5.11
CA THR A 71 3.01 0.09 -6.53
C THR A 71 2.57 1.48 -6.96
N TYR A 72 1.32 1.85 -6.63
CA TYR A 72 0.77 3.17 -6.93
C TYR A 72 1.48 4.27 -6.15
N PHE A 73 1.76 4.03 -4.86
CA PHE A 73 2.48 5.00 -4.03
C PHE A 73 3.87 5.32 -4.61
N LEU A 74 4.63 4.31 -5.04
CA LEU A 74 5.96 4.52 -5.63
C LEU A 74 5.91 5.29 -6.95
N ARG A 75 4.89 5.05 -7.79
CA ARG A 75 4.68 5.83 -9.02
C ARG A 75 4.38 7.30 -8.73
N ILE A 76 3.54 7.57 -7.72
CA ILE A 76 3.21 8.92 -7.27
C ILE A 76 4.45 9.64 -6.73
N VAL A 77 5.21 8.99 -5.84
CA VAL A 77 6.45 9.53 -5.26
C VAL A 77 7.43 9.88 -6.38
N ARG A 78 7.68 8.94 -7.31
CA ARG A 78 8.58 9.15 -8.45
C ARG A 78 8.09 10.27 -9.36
N GLY A 79 6.79 10.33 -9.67
CA GLY A 79 6.21 11.39 -10.51
C GLY A 79 6.30 12.79 -9.87
N ILE A 80 6.02 12.90 -8.56
CA ILE A 80 6.10 14.18 -7.84
C ILE A 80 7.55 14.64 -7.68
N ILE A 81 8.45 13.74 -7.25
CA ILE A 81 9.84 14.11 -6.92
C ILE A 81 10.70 14.29 -8.18
N LEU A 82 10.59 13.39 -9.16
CA LEU A 82 11.50 13.38 -10.32
C LEU A 82 10.98 14.20 -11.49
N LYS A 83 9.66 14.24 -11.70
CA LYS A 83 9.06 14.88 -12.89
C LYS A 83 8.35 16.20 -12.57
N GLY A 84 8.11 16.52 -11.31
CA GLY A 84 7.33 17.70 -10.91
C GLY A 84 5.91 17.72 -11.51
N THR A 85 5.40 16.57 -11.96
CA THR A 85 4.15 16.48 -12.72
C THR A 85 2.94 16.83 -11.87
N GLY A 86 2.00 17.57 -12.44
CA GLY A 86 0.74 17.95 -11.79
C GLY A 86 -0.21 16.76 -11.56
N LEU A 87 -1.23 16.98 -10.71
CA LEU A 87 -2.22 15.97 -10.30
C LEU A 87 -2.88 15.22 -11.46
N ALA A 88 -3.11 15.90 -12.58
CA ALA A 88 -3.81 15.36 -13.74
C ALA A 88 -3.10 14.14 -14.35
N HIS A 89 -1.76 14.11 -14.34
CA HIS A 89 -0.99 12.98 -14.87
C HIS A 89 -0.88 11.82 -13.86
N LEU A 90 -1.03 12.12 -12.57
CA LEU A 90 -0.93 11.14 -11.48
C LEU A 90 -2.29 10.51 -11.16
N TRP A 91 -3.38 11.02 -11.75
CA TRP A 91 -4.74 10.57 -11.46
C TRP A 91 -4.91 9.04 -11.51
N PRO A 92 -4.37 8.31 -12.51
CA PRO A 92 -4.49 6.85 -12.58
C PRO A 92 -3.91 6.09 -11.39
N ASP A 93 -2.91 6.66 -10.72
CA ASP A 93 -2.29 6.06 -9.53
C ASP A 93 -2.89 6.62 -8.21
N VAL A 94 -3.51 7.80 -8.26
CA VAL A 94 -4.14 8.43 -7.08
C VAL A 94 -5.45 7.73 -6.71
N TRP A 95 -6.33 7.46 -7.67
CA TRP A 95 -7.65 6.87 -7.35
C TRP A 95 -7.57 5.47 -6.71
N PRO A 96 -6.70 4.53 -7.13
CA PRO A 96 -6.59 3.22 -6.48
C PRO A 96 -6.06 3.35 -5.06
N LEU A 97 -5.10 4.26 -4.84
CA LEU A 97 -4.53 4.52 -3.53
C LEU A 97 -5.56 5.13 -2.57
N VAL A 98 -6.41 6.03 -3.06
CA VAL A 98 -7.51 6.61 -2.29
C VAL A 98 -8.56 5.55 -1.95
N ILE A 99 -8.94 4.68 -2.89
CA ILE A 99 -9.87 3.57 -2.61
C ILE A 99 -9.29 2.64 -1.55
N PHE A 100 -8.02 2.24 -1.69
CA PHE A 100 -7.34 1.40 -0.71
C PHE A 100 -7.34 2.07 0.68
N GLY A 101 -7.01 3.36 0.72
CA GLY A 101 -7.10 4.20 1.91
C GLY A 101 -8.47 4.21 2.56
N ALA A 102 -9.52 4.48 1.78
CA ALA A 102 -10.89 4.54 2.25
C ALA A 102 -11.37 3.19 2.79
N VAL A 103 -11.00 2.09 2.12
CA VAL A 103 -11.32 0.72 2.57
C VAL A 103 -10.65 0.42 3.91
N ILE A 104 -9.34 0.65 4.04
CA ILE A 104 -8.63 0.37 5.29
C ILE A 104 -9.07 1.30 6.41
N PHE A 105 -9.30 2.58 6.13
CA PHE A 105 -9.83 3.52 7.12
C PHE A 105 -11.21 3.06 7.63
N SER A 106 -12.10 2.67 6.71
CA SER A 106 -13.42 2.14 7.07
C SER A 106 -13.31 0.87 7.92
N LEU A 107 -12.44 -0.08 7.54
CA LEU A 107 -12.16 -1.29 8.32
C LEU A 107 -11.60 -0.98 9.70
N SER A 108 -10.72 0.02 9.80
CA SER A 108 -10.13 0.47 11.06
C SER A 108 -11.19 1.04 11.99
N VAL A 109 -12.07 1.93 11.48
CA VAL A 109 -13.20 2.49 12.23
C VAL A 109 -14.17 1.40 12.71
N LEU A 110 -14.51 0.45 11.84
CA LEU A 110 -15.38 -0.68 12.19
C LEU A 110 -14.77 -1.57 13.27
N ARG A 111 -13.46 -1.85 13.18
CA ARG A 111 -12.78 -2.69 14.17
C ARG A 111 -12.59 -1.99 15.51
N PHE A 112 -12.37 -0.68 15.51
CA PHE A 112 -12.29 0.12 16.73
C PHE A 112 -13.62 0.13 17.50
N ARG A 113 -14.75 0.27 16.78
CA ARG A 113 -16.08 0.15 17.39
C ARG A 113 -16.29 -1.22 18.04
N LYS A 114 -15.85 -2.29 17.38
CA LYS A 114 -16.02 -3.67 17.88
C LYS A 114 -15.17 -4.03 19.10
N SER A 115 -14.20 -3.19 19.47
CA SER A 115 -13.36 -3.39 20.65
C SER A 115 -13.82 -2.56 21.86
N LEU A 116 -14.82 -1.69 21.67
CA LEU A 116 -15.42 -0.85 22.72
C LEU A 116 -16.75 -1.43 23.26
N ASP A 117 -17.29 -2.46 22.60
CA ASP A 117 -18.38 -3.32 23.08
C ASP A 117 -17.80 -4.61 23.68
#